data_AF-A0A924H140-F1
#
_entry.id   AF-A0A924H140-F1
#
_cell.length_a   1.000
_cell.length_b   1.000
_cell.length_c   1.000
_cell.angle_alpha   90.00
_cell.angle_beta   90.00
_cell.angle_gamma   90.00
#
_symmetry.space_group_name_H-M   'P 1'
#
loop_
_entity.id
_entity.type
_entity.pdbx_description
1 polymer ?
#
loop_
_entity_poly.entity_id
_entity_poly.type
_entity_poly.pdbx_seq_one_letter_code
_entity_poly.pdbx_strand_id
1 'polypeptide(L)'
;MQGGWKARAGLLAAALWWGSMTTIGFVVVPLLFANLATPADAGRMAAKLFTAQTWISIGCGIVVMMSARASEEVASMDWKGGALMYLFGGVLLALMAEFAVAPHIVARQDLRFWHAMGSGMYLLQWICAATVFWKVLDCGSSPQ
;
A
#
# COMPACT_ATOMS: atom_id res chain seq x y z
N MET A 1 -11.53 -23.67 15.51
CA MET A 1 -10.40 -22.80 15.95
C MET A 1 -9.52 -22.27 14.81
N GLN A 2 -9.50 -22.84 13.59
CA GLN A 2 -8.56 -22.43 12.53
C GLN A 2 -8.90 -21.11 11.79
N GLY A 3 -10.11 -20.56 11.90
CA GLY A 3 -10.52 -19.33 11.20
C GLY A 3 -10.07 -18.02 11.85
N GLY A 4 -9.97 -17.97 13.19
CA GLY A 4 -9.76 -16.72 13.93
C GLY A 4 -8.38 -16.09 13.76
N TRP A 5 -7.32 -16.89 13.64
CA TRP A 5 -5.96 -16.35 13.46
C TRP A 5 -5.75 -15.77 12.06
N LYS A 6 -6.39 -16.36 11.03
CA LYS A 6 -6.31 -15.89 9.64
C LYS A 6 -7.00 -14.54 9.48
N ALA A 7 -8.19 -14.38 10.06
CA ALA A 7 -8.89 -13.08 10.07
C ALA A 7 -8.05 -11.98 10.73
N ARG A 8 -7.44 -12.28 11.89
CA ARG A 8 -6.52 -11.34 12.58
C ARG A 8 -5.29 -11.01 11.74
N ALA A 9 -4.70 -12.01 11.07
CA ALA A 9 -3.54 -11.80 10.20
C ALA A 9 -3.88 -10.88 9.03
N GLY A 10 -5.02 -11.10 8.36
CA GLY A 10 -5.52 -10.23 7.30
C GLY A 10 -5.76 -8.80 7.77
N LEU A 11 -6.36 -8.62 8.93
CA LEU A 11 -6.59 -7.30 9.52
C LEU A 11 -5.28 -6.56 9.83
N LEU A 12 -4.35 -7.24 10.49
CA LEU A 12 -3.03 -6.67 10.83
C LEU A 12 -2.24 -6.32 9.57
N ALA A 13 -2.30 -7.15 8.53
CA ALA A 13 -1.65 -6.88 7.26
C ALA A 13 -2.25 -5.65 6.55
N ALA A 14 -3.58 -5.53 6.52
CA ALA A 14 -4.23 -4.36 5.93
C ALA A 14 -3.92 -3.07 6.72
N ALA A 15 -3.92 -3.15 8.05
CA ALA A 15 -3.54 -2.03 8.93
C ALA A 15 -2.09 -1.61 8.71
N LEU A 16 -1.17 -2.58 8.65
CA LEU A 16 0.25 -2.33 8.40
C LEU A 16 0.45 -1.70 7.02
N TRP A 17 -0.25 -2.19 6.00
CA TRP A 17 -0.13 -1.65 4.65
C TRP A 17 -0.51 -0.17 4.59
N TRP A 18 -1.71 0.18 5.07
CA TRP A 18 -2.17 1.57 5.06
C TRP A 18 -1.36 2.47 6.01
N GLY A 19 -1.03 1.96 7.21
CA GLY A 19 -0.26 2.70 8.22
C GLY A 19 1.18 3.00 7.79
N SER A 20 1.86 2.04 7.16
CA SER A 20 3.22 2.24 6.63
C SER A 20 3.25 3.28 5.52
N MET A 21 2.28 3.24 4.59
CA MET A 21 2.15 4.30 3.58
C MET A 21 1.91 5.67 4.22
N THR A 22 0.98 5.74 5.17
CA THR A 22 0.69 7.01 5.86
C THR A 22 1.95 7.59 6.52
N THR A 23 2.71 6.72 7.18
CA THR A 23 3.94 7.10 7.87
C THR A 23 5.02 7.54 6.89
N ILE A 24 5.29 6.75 5.84
CA ILE A 24 6.38 7.05 4.91
C ILE A 24 6.06 8.30 4.08
N GLY A 25 4.89 8.35 3.44
CA GLY A 25 4.55 9.39 2.48
C GLY A 25 4.26 10.75 3.11
N PHE A 26 3.62 10.79 4.29
CA PHE A 26 3.15 12.04 4.89
C PHE A 26 3.94 12.49 6.12
N VAL A 27 4.79 11.64 6.69
CA VAL A 27 5.61 11.99 7.86
C VAL A 27 7.09 11.88 7.54
N VAL A 28 7.57 10.69 7.17
CA VAL A 28 9.01 10.45 7.00
C VAL A 28 9.58 11.24 5.82
N VAL A 29 8.94 11.20 4.65
CA VAL A 29 9.44 11.93 3.46
C VAL A 29 9.53 13.44 3.70
N PRO A 30 8.49 14.14 4.21
CA PRO A 30 8.63 15.56 4.57
C PRO A 30 9.76 15.83 5.58
N LEU A 31 9.91 14.98 6.59
CA LEU A 31 11.00 15.12 7.57
C LEU A 31 12.38 14.94 6.92
N LEU A 32 12.54 14.05 5.94
CA LEU A 32 13.80 13.92 5.20
C LEU A 32 14.17 15.20 4.46
N PHE A 33 13.20 15.83 3.78
CA PHE A 33 13.42 17.09 3.07
C PHE A 33 13.63 18.29 4.01
N ALA A 34 13.08 18.24 5.22
CA ALA A 34 13.26 19.29 6.23
C ALA A 34 14.61 19.19 6.97
N ASN A 35 15.16 17.98 7.14
CA ASN A 35 16.29 17.75 8.05
C ASN A 35 17.61 17.32 7.37
N LEU A 36 17.59 16.84 6.13
CA LEU A 36 18.83 16.45 5.44
C LEU A 36 19.51 17.64 4.77
N ALA A 37 20.84 17.56 4.65
CA ALA A 37 21.69 18.64 4.16
C ALA A 37 21.35 19.10 2.73
N THR A 38 20.92 18.18 1.86
CA THR A 38 20.51 18.53 0.50
C THR A 38 19.22 17.81 0.06
N PRO A 39 18.41 18.44 -0.82
CA PRO A 39 17.25 17.78 -1.42
C PRO A 39 17.60 16.52 -2.23
N ALA A 40 18.83 16.44 -2.74
CA ALA A 40 19.31 15.26 -3.46
C ALA A 40 19.48 14.05 -2.54
N ASP A 41 19.98 14.27 -1.31
CA ASP A 41 20.15 13.21 -0.31
C ASP A 41 18.78 12.72 0.17
N ALA A 42 17.85 13.66 0.43
CA ALA A 42 16.47 13.35 0.77
C ALA A 42 15.77 12.54 -0.32
N GLY A 43 15.90 12.93 -1.58
CA GLY A 43 15.33 12.18 -2.71
C GLY A 43 15.87 10.75 -2.82
N ARG A 44 17.19 10.55 -2.64
CA ARG A 44 17.80 9.20 -2.66
C ARG A 44 17.34 8.33 -1.50
N MET A 45 17.17 8.90 -0.31
CA MET A 45 16.64 8.16 0.83
C MET A 45 15.15 7.85 0.67
N ALA A 46 14.36 8.80 0.18
CA ALA A 46 12.95 8.61 -0.14
C ALA A 46 12.74 7.48 -1.15
N ALA A 47 13.57 7.40 -2.20
CA ALA A 47 13.53 6.30 -3.17
C ALA A 47 13.71 4.93 -2.48
N LYS A 48 14.69 4.77 -1.58
CA LYS A 48 14.90 3.53 -0.83
C LYS A 48 13.70 3.18 0.06
N LEU A 49 13.09 4.18 0.70
CA LEU A 49 11.90 3.99 1.52
C LEU A 49 10.70 3.56 0.67
N PHE A 50 10.53 4.11 -0.53
CA PHE A 50 9.47 3.69 -1.44
C PHE A 50 9.70 2.29 -1.98
N THR A 51 10.94 1.90 -2.31
CA THR A 51 11.27 0.49 -2.63
C THR A 51 10.87 -0.45 -1.49
N ALA A 52 11.23 -0.11 -0.25
CA ALA A 52 10.82 -0.89 0.92
C ALA A 52 9.29 -0.94 1.07
N GLN A 53 8.61 0.20 0.88
CA GLN A 53 7.15 0.28 0.92
C GLN A 53 6.48 -0.58 -0.16
N THR A 54 7.07 -0.68 -1.35
CA THR A 54 6.58 -1.57 -2.42
C THR A 54 6.59 -3.02 -1.96
N TRP A 55 7.68 -3.48 -1.34
CA TRP A 55 7.76 -4.84 -0.79
C TRP A 55 6.79 -5.07 0.37
N ILE A 56 6.61 -4.09 1.25
CA ILE A 56 5.58 -4.15 2.31
C ILE A 56 4.19 -4.28 1.68
N SER A 57 3.91 -3.52 0.63
CA SER A 57 2.61 -3.54 -0.08
C SER A 57 2.33 -4.91 -0.70
N ILE A 58 3.32 -5.51 -1.37
CA ILE A 58 3.21 -6.87 -1.93
C ILE A 58 2.98 -7.90 -0.83
N GLY A 59 3.81 -7.87 0.22
CA GLY A 59 3.71 -8.82 1.34
C GLY A 59 2.36 -8.74 2.04
N CYS A 60 1.88 -7.53 2.34
CA CYS A 60 0.57 -7.32 2.95
C CYS A 60 -0.56 -7.77 2.02
N GLY A 61 -0.49 -7.43 0.73
CA GLY A 61 -1.48 -7.87 -0.26
C GLY A 61 -1.61 -9.40 -0.34
N ILE A 62 -0.50 -10.13 -0.29
CA ILE A 62 -0.49 -11.61 -0.27
C ILE A 62 -1.16 -12.13 1.02
N VAL A 63 -0.79 -11.60 2.18
CA VAL A 63 -1.35 -12.06 3.47
C VAL A 63 -2.86 -11.80 3.53
N VAL A 64 -3.32 -10.63 3.08
CA VAL A 64 -4.75 -10.30 3.02
C VAL A 64 -5.48 -11.26 2.08
N MET A 65 -4.93 -11.54 0.90
CA MET A 65 -5.49 -12.49 -0.07
C MET A 65 -5.60 -13.92 0.50
N MET A 66 -4.55 -14.41 1.16
CA MET A 66 -4.54 -15.74 1.77
C MET A 66 -5.55 -15.85 2.92
N SER A 67 -5.73 -14.76 3.67
CA SER A 67 -6.68 -14.68 4.77
C SER A 67 -8.13 -14.72 4.28
N ALA A 68 -8.42 -14.09 3.13
CA ALA A 68 -9.73 -14.09 2.49
C ALA A 68 -10.12 -15.46 1.91
N ARG A 69 -9.18 -16.20 1.31
CA ARG A 69 -9.44 -17.53 0.69
C ARG A 69 -9.79 -18.64 1.67
N ALA A 70 -9.46 -18.47 2.95
CA ALA A 70 -9.60 -19.53 3.96
C ALA A 70 -10.95 -19.55 4.69
N SER A 71 -11.82 -18.59 4.41
CA SER A 71 -13.17 -18.53 4.96
C SER A 71 -14.13 -18.95 3.83
N GLU A 72 -14.65 -20.19 3.87
CA GLU A 72 -15.45 -20.76 2.77
C GLU A 72 -16.74 -19.97 2.43
N GLU A 73 -17.21 -19.06 3.31
CA GLU A 73 -18.31 -18.12 3.00
C GLU A 73 -17.91 -16.94 2.08
N VAL A 74 -16.61 -16.65 1.95
CA VAL A 74 -16.06 -15.48 1.20
C VAL A 74 -16.07 -15.70 -0.32
N ALA A 75 -16.40 -16.90 -0.78
CA ALA A 75 -16.67 -17.19 -2.18
C ALA A 75 -18.03 -16.64 -2.65
N SER A 76 -18.94 -16.21 -1.76
CA SER A 76 -20.30 -15.87 -2.16
C SER A 76 -20.46 -14.42 -2.64
N MET A 77 -19.87 -14.16 -3.80
CA MET A 77 -20.23 -13.20 -4.86
C MET A 77 -19.43 -11.93 -5.05
N ASP A 78 -18.78 -11.36 -4.03
CA ASP A 78 -17.76 -10.30 -4.15
C ASP A 78 -17.27 -10.02 -2.72
N TRP A 79 -16.03 -9.59 -2.54
CA TRP A 79 -15.64 -8.85 -1.35
C TRP A 79 -16.30 -7.46 -1.58
N LYS A 80 -17.60 -7.40 -1.26
CA LYS A 80 -18.81 -7.10 -2.10
C LYS A 80 -19.04 -5.71 -2.74
N GLY A 81 -17.96 -4.99 -2.99
CA GLY A 81 -17.96 -3.78 -3.82
C GLY A 81 -16.56 -3.52 -4.39
N GLY A 82 -15.91 -4.55 -4.93
CA GLY A 82 -14.61 -4.44 -5.59
C GLY A 82 -13.38 -4.41 -4.66
N ALA A 83 -13.40 -5.01 -3.47
CA ALA A 83 -12.20 -5.00 -2.61
C ALA A 83 -10.98 -5.70 -3.23
N LEU A 84 -11.18 -6.76 -4.03
CA LEU A 84 -10.10 -7.36 -4.82
C LEU A 84 -9.55 -6.38 -5.87
N MET A 85 -10.40 -5.56 -6.49
CA MET A 85 -9.96 -4.49 -7.41
C MET A 85 -9.05 -3.52 -6.67
N TYR A 86 -9.41 -3.05 -5.48
CA TYR A 86 -8.55 -2.16 -4.70
C TYR A 86 -7.26 -2.84 -4.24
N LEU A 87 -7.31 -4.11 -3.83
CA LEU A 87 -6.11 -4.85 -3.44
C LEU A 87 -5.14 -5.00 -4.62
N PHE A 88 -5.60 -5.55 -5.74
CA PHE A 88 -4.76 -5.76 -6.91
C PHE A 88 -4.35 -4.43 -7.56
N GLY A 89 -5.27 -3.47 -7.64
CA GLY A 89 -4.98 -2.13 -8.14
C GLY A 89 -3.94 -1.42 -7.28
N GLY A 90 -4.04 -1.50 -5.95
CA GLY A 90 -3.04 -0.95 -5.03
C GLY A 90 -1.66 -1.60 -5.19
N VAL A 91 -1.59 -2.93 -5.28
CA VAL A 91 -0.32 -3.64 -5.50
C VAL A 91 0.26 -3.32 -6.89
N LEU A 92 -0.58 -3.25 -7.92
CA LEU A 92 -0.16 -2.89 -9.28
C LEU A 92 0.39 -1.46 -9.33
N LEU A 93 -0.27 -0.51 -8.67
CA LEU A 93 0.22 0.87 -8.55
C LEU A 93 1.58 0.92 -7.86
N ALA A 94 1.78 0.12 -6.80
CA ALA A 94 3.08 0.02 -6.12
C ALA A 94 4.19 -0.45 -7.08
N LEU A 95 3.91 -1.51 -7.85
CA LEU A 95 4.85 -2.06 -8.83
C LEU A 95 5.15 -1.05 -9.94
N MET A 96 4.14 -0.40 -10.50
CA MET A 96 4.34 0.61 -11.54
C MET A 96 5.10 1.84 -10.98
N ALA A 97 4.81 2.27 -9.76
CA ALA A 97 5.51 3.38 -9.14
C ALA A 97 7.00 3.05 -8.95
N GLU A 98 7.32 1.84 -8.51
CA GLU A 98 8.70 1.38 -8.29
C GLU A 98 9.46 1.14 -9.60
N PHE A 99 8.88 0.39 -10.54
CA PHE A 99 9.62 -0.11 -11.70
C PHE A 99 9.48 0.77 -12.94
N ALA A 100 8.39 1.53 -13.07
CA ALA A 100 8.20 2.44 -14.20
C ALA A 100 8.53 3.89 -13.85
N VAL A 101 8.08 4.39 -12.69
CA VAL A 101 8.19 5.83 -12.36
C VAL A 101 9.50 6.17 -11.63
N ALA A 102 9.88 5.38 -10.62
CA ALA A 102 11.05 5.71 -9.79
C ALA A 102 12.37 5.87 -10.56
N PRO A 103 12.70 5.04 -11.59
CA PRO A 103 13.93 5.21 -12.35
C PRO A 103 14.04 6.57 -13.02
N HIS A 104 12.92 7.10 -13.55
CA HIS A 104 12.86 8.41 -14.20
C HIS A 104 13.01 9.56 -13.19
N ILE A 105 12.40 9.44 -12.00
CA ILE A 105 12.55 10.42 -10.92
C ILE A 105 14.02 10.47 -10.45
N VAL A 106 14.64 9.32 -10.23
CA VAL A 106 16.04 9.22 -9.77
C VAL A 106 17.00 9.75 -10.83
N ALA A 107 16.73 9.47 -12.11
CA ALA A 107 17.49 10.03 -13.24
C ALA A 107 17.22 11.53 -13.48
N ARG A 108 16.26 12.14 -12.75
CA ARG A 108 15.81 13.53 -12.91
C ARG A 108 15.35 13.89 -14.33
N GLN A 109 14.91 12.89 -15.10
CA GLN A 109 14.29 13.12 -16.40
C GLN A 109 12.90 13.69 -16.16
N ASP A 110 12.57 14.82 -16.79
CA ASP A 110 11.28 15.51 -16.65
C ASP A 110 10.71 15.46 -15.22
N LEU A 111 11.55 15.82 -14.24
CA LEU A 111 11.32 15.53 -12.83
C LEU A 111 9.93 15.96 -12.35
N ARG A 112 9.44 17.11 -12.81
CA ARG A 112 8.10 17.61 -12.45
C ARG A 112 6.99 16.66 -12.90
N PHE A 113 7.08 16.12 -14.11
CA PHE A 113 6.08 15.20 -14.66
C PHE A 113 6.12 13.86 -13.92
N TRP A 114 7.29 13.23 -13.85
CA TRP A 114 7.44 11.92 -13.22
C TRP A 114 7.18 11.96 -11.71
N HIS A 115 7.56 13.05 -11.03
CA HIS A 115 7.23 13.23 -9.62
C HIS A 115 5.72 13.40 -9.42
N ALA A 116 5.04 14.22 -10.22
CA ALA A 116 3.58 14.37 -10.13
C ALA A 116 2.85 13.05 -10.41
N MET A 117 3.30 12.28 -11.40
CA MET A 117 2.79 10.94 -11.68
C MET A 117 2.99 9.99 -10.50
N GLY A 118 4.20 9.95 -9.94
CA GLY A 118 4.53 9.13 -8.77
C GLY A 118 3.69 9.50 -7.54
N SER A 119 3.53 10.79 -7.25
CA SER A 119 2.66 11.28 -6.17
C SER A 119 1.20 10.88 -6.38
N GLY A 120 0.69 11.00 -7.62
CA GLY A 120 -0.67 10.60 -7.97
C GLY A 120 -0.90 9.09 -7.78
N MET A 121 0.03 8.27 -8.26
CA MET A 121 -0.02 6.81 -8.08
C MET A 121 0.06 6.40 -6.61
N TYR A 122 0.94 7.05 -5.85
CA TYR A 122 1.07 6.82 -4.42
C TYR A 122 -0.21 7.16 -3.65
N LEU A 123 -0.83 8.31 -3.97
CA LEU A 123 -2.10 8.72 -3.36
C LEU A 123 -3.23 7.75 -3.71
N LEU A 124 -3.33 7.33 -4.97
CA LEU A 124 -4.33 6.35 -5.39
C LEU A 124 -4.11 5.00 -4.71
N GLN A 125 -2.86 4.55 -4.60
CA GLN A 125 -2.50 3.34 -3.86
C GLN A 125 -2.87 3.47 -2.36
N TRP A 126 -2.65 4.64 -1.76
CA TRP A 126 -3.01 4.91 -0.36
C TRP A 126 -4.53 4.79 -0.15
N ILE A 127 -5.33 5.32 -1.09
CA ILE A 127 -6.80 5.17 -1.08
C ILE A 127 -7.17 3.68 -1.21
N CYS A 128 -6.56 2.95 -2.13
CA CYS A 128 -6.77 1.51 -2.28
C CYS A 128 -6.48 0.76 -0.95
N ALA A 129 -5.35 1.02 -0.30
CA ALA A 129 -5.00 0.40 0.97
C ALA A 129 -6.01 0.76 2.09
N ALA A 130 -6.43 2.03 2.16
CA ALA A 130 -7.44 2.49 3.11
C ALA A 130 -8.77 1.74 2.92
N THR A 131 -9.25 1.62 1.68
CA THR A 131 -10.51 0.92 1.37
C THR A 131 -10.44 -0.57 1.69
N VAL A 132 -9.30 -1.23 1.42
CA VAL A 132 -9.08 -2.63 1.79
C VAL A 132 -9.12 -2.77 3.32
N PHE A 133 -8.41 -1.91 4.05
CA PHE A 133 -8.40 -1.93 5.50
C PHE A 133 -9.80 -1.76 6.11
N TRP A 134 -10.57 -0.79 5.61
CA TRP A 134 -11.94 -0.54 6.05
C TRP A 134 -12.85 -1.75 5.86
N LYS A 135 -12.79 -2.38 4.68
CA LYS A 135 -13.60 -3.56 4.37
C LYS A 135 -13.21 -4.79 5.19
N VAL A 136 -11.94 -4.93 5.56
CA VAL A 136 -11.48 -6.01 6.45
C VAL A 136 -11.95 -5.77 7.89
N LEU A 137 -11.99 -4.52 8.34
CA LEU A 137 -12.56 -4.15 9.65
C LEU A 137 -14.05 -4.50 9.74
N ASP A 138 -14.84 -4.11 8.74
CA ASP A 138 -16.29 -4.34 8.73
C ASP A 138 -16.64 -5.83 8.81
N CYS A 139 -15.88 -6.68 8.10
CA CYS A 139 -16.02 -8.14 8.14
C CYS A 139 -15.83 -8.74 9.53
N GLY A 140 -15.00 -8.12 10.39
CA GLY A 140 -14.77 -8.56 11.76
C GLY A 140 -15.85 -8.14 12.76
N SER A 141 -16.74 -7.21 12.40
CA SER A 141 -17.70 -6.57 13.29
C SER A 141 -19.14 -7.09 13.18
N SER A 142 -19.40 -8.01 12.25
CA SER A 142 -20.74 -8.60 12.07
C SER A 142 -21.09 -9.48 13.29
N PRO A 143 -22.18 -9.18 14.02
CA PRO A 143 -22.61 -10.03 15.13
C PRO A 143 -23.05 -11.40 14.58
N GLN A 144 -22.52 -12.48 15.18
CA GLN A 144 -22.96 -13.86 14.94
C GLN A 144 -24.37 -14.11 15.45
#